data_AF-A0A1C6BMW2-F1
#
_entry.id   AF-A0A1C6BMW2-F1
#
_cell.length_a   1.000
_cell.length_b   1.000
_cell.length_c   1.000
_cell.angle_alpha   90.00
_cell.angle_beta   90.00
_cell.angle_gamma   90.00
#
_symmetry.space_group_name_H-M   'P 1'
#
loop_
_entity.id
_entity.type
_entity.pdbx_description
1 polymer ?
#
loop_
_entity_poly.entity_id
_entity_poly.type
_entity_poly.pdbx_seq_one_letter_code
_entity_poly.pdbx_strand_id
1 'polypeptide(L)'
;MIRKKFLITYSILVLNFLVFIGCSEQNKTLNQVQLDESIQTDSQFDTKDKNITISSDIAKFISYNDKSIYIVDLKIFDEFSTSNEGRVRIDKADNTLIFDMIKSTGTVTGAISGPKVSFKLNLDTNEIVESDFLPAPDYEKLGKIEFIEHSNEVIELSNERIIEIGNYFEKFLNDIISNQ
;
A
#
# COMPACT_ATOMS: atom_id res chain seq x y z
N MET A 1 4.89 -47.83 -54.98
CA MET A 1 3.95 -47.05 -54.15
C MET A 1 4.27 -47.20 -52.66
N ILE A 2 5.52 -46.90 -52.23
CA ILE A 2 6.06 -47.20 -50.88
C ILE A 2 6.99 -46.06 -50.43
N ARG A 3 6.55 -44.79 -50.47
CA ARG A 3 7.38 -43.67 -49.98
C ARG A 3 6.63 -42.55 -49.24
N LYS A 4 5.34 -42.72 -48.91
CA LYS A 4 4.56 -41.67 -48.19
C LYS A 4 4.07 -42.04 -46.79
N LYS A 5 4.33 -43.26 -46.29
CA LYS A 5 3.83 -43.72 -44.98
C LYS A 5 4.82 -43.58 -43.82
N PHE A 6 6.06 -43.15 -44.05
CA PHE A 6 7.07 -43.03 -42.99
C PHE A 6 7.21 -41.62 -42.38
N LEU A 7 6.56 -40.59 -42.94
CA LEU A 7 6.67 -39.22 -42.40
C LEU A 7 5.60 -38.87 -41.35
N ILE A 8 4.52 -39.65 -41.26
CA ILE A 8 3.41 -39.35 -40.33
C ILE A 8 3.61 -40.01 -38.97
N THR A 9 4.37 -41.11 -38.90
CA THR A 9 4.64 -41.82 -37.64
C THR A 9 5.68 -41.15 -36.75
N TYR A 10 6.51 -40.24 -37.26
CA TYR A 10 7.49 -39.52 -36.44
C TYR A 10 6.91 -38.28 -35.74
N SER A 11 5.75 -37.77 -36.20
CA SER A 11 5.12 -36.56 -35.64
C SER A 11 4.20 -36.83 -34.43
N ILE A 12 3.85 -38.08 -34.15
CA ILE A 12 2.94 -38.45 -33.05
C ILE A 12 3.71 -38.81 -31.77
N LEU A 13 5.01 -39.13 -31.88
CA LEU A 13 5.81 -39.61 -30.75
C LEU A 13 6.48 -38.48 -29.94
N VAL A 14 6.54 -37.26 -30.48
CA VAL A 14 7.16 -36.10 -29.79
C VAL A 14 6.14 -35.24 -29.03
N LEU A 15 4.84 -35.40 -29.29
CA LEU A 15 3.80 -34.57 -28.65
C LEU A 15 3.25 -35.14 -27.33
N ASN A 16 3.71 -36.33 -26.89
CA ASN A 16 3.25 -36.97 -25.65
C ASN A 16 4.21 -36.80 -24.45
N PHE A 17 5.26 -35.98 -24.58
CA PHE A 17 6.23 -35.78 -23.48
C PHE A 17 6.13 -34.43 -22.75
N LEU A 18 5.15 -33.58 -23.08
CA LEU A 18 5.09 -32.21 -22.54
C LEU A 18 3.86 -31.86 -21.71
N VAL A 19 3.10 -32.84 -21.22
CA VAL A 19 1.85 -32.55 -20.52
C VAL A 19 1.71 -33.43 -19.26
N PHE A 20 1.97 -32.78 -18.11
CA PHE A 20 1.63 -33.16 -16.74
C PHE A 20 2.56 -34.12 -15.97
N ILE A 21 3.70 -33.57 -15.52
CA ILE A 21 4.04 -33.64 -14.10
C ILE A 21 3.06 -32.72 -13.37
N GLY A 22 2.24 -33.26 -12.47
CA GLY A 22 1.32 -32.45 -11.66
C GLY A 22 0.05 -33.17 -11.22
N CYS A 23 0.16 -34.40 -10.71
CA CYS A 23 -0.89 -35.01 -9.89
C CYS A 23 -0.41 -35.07 -8.44
N SER A 24 -1.05 -34.31 -7.57
CA SER A 24 -1.17 -34.62 -6.14
C SER A 24 -2.54 -34.10 -5.67
N GLU A 25 -3.48 -35.05 -5.71
CA GLU A 25 -4.60 -35.26 -4.77
C GLU A 25 -5.58 -34.11 -4.48
N GLN A 26 -6.74 -34.20 -5.14
CA GLN A 26 -8.03 -33.83 -4.54
C GLN A 26 -8.48 -34.91 -3.56
N ASN A 27 -8.93 -34.51 -2.37
CA ASN A 27 -10.03 -35.19 -1.70
C ASN A 27 -11.11 -34.18 -1.30
N LYS A 28 -12.33 -34.52 -1.72
CA LYS A 28 -13.61 -33.85 -1.50
C LYS A 28 -13.90 -33.68 0.00
N THR A 29 -14.60 -32.61 0.36
CA THR A 29 -15.94 -32.73 0.98
C THR A 29 -16.73 -31.43 0.75
N LEU A 30 -17.88 -31.57 0.10
CA LEU A 30 -18.91 -30.54 -0.01
C LEU A 30 -19.80 -30.67 1.24
N ASN A 31 -19.82 -29.64 2.09
CA ASN A 31 -20.92 -29.40 3.02
C ASN A 31 -21.48 -28.01 2.74
N GLN A 32 -22.77 -27.98 2.45
CA GLN A 32 -23.58 -26.79 2.25
C GLN A 32 -24.05 -26.25 3.62
N VAL A 33 -24.54 -25.00 3.65
CA VAL A 33 -25.06 -24.21 4.79
C VAL A 33 -23.94 -23.36 5.44
N GLN A 34 -23.99 -22.02 5.54
CA GLN A 34 -25.08 -21.04 5.67
C GLN A 34 -24.60 -19.65 5.19
N LEU A 35 -25.55 -18.80 4.82
CA LEU A 35 -25.38 -17.40 4.41
C LEU A 35 -24.72 -16.58 5.53
N ASP A 36 -23.56 -15.95 5.28
CA ASP A 36 -23.09 -14.81 6.06
C ASP A 36 -22.27 -13.87 5.18
N GLU A 37 -22.64 -12.61 5.18
CA GLU A 37 -21.97 -11.51 4.48
C GLU A 37 -20.55 -11.34 5.03
N SER A 38 -19.54 -11.65 4.23
CA SER A 38 -18.18 -11.15 4.47
C SER A 38 -17.53 -10.76 3.16
N ILE A 39 -17.32 -9.45 3.01
CA ILE A 39 -16.40 -8.90 2.03
C ILE A 39 -15.00 -9.38 2.44
N GLN A 40 -14.48 -10.38 1.72
CA GLN A 40 -13.07 -10.74 1.80
C GLN A 40 -12.25 -9.70 1.02
N THR A 41 -11.80 -8.66 1.73
CA THR A 41 -10.57 -7.97 1.37
C THR A 41 -9.40 -8.85 1.79
N ASP A 42 -8.68 -9.38 0.80
CA ASP A 42 -7.38 -10.01 0.97
C ASP A 42 -6.36 -8.93 1.39
N SER A 43 -6.35 -8.60 2.68
CA SER A 43 -5.22 -7.95 3.33
C SER A 43 -4.79 -8.87 4.46
N GLN A 44 -3.91 -9.83 4.15
CA GLN A 44 -3.13 -10.52 5.18
C GLN A 44 -2.16 -9.50 5.80
N PHE A 45 -2.67 -8.71 6.76
CA PHE A 45 -1.84 -8.20 7.83
C PHE A 45 -1.62 -9.35 8.81
N ASP A 46 -0.36 -9.75 8.95
CA ASP A 46 0.05 -10.78 9.91
C ASP A 46 -0.41 -10.36 11.31
N THR A 47 -1.22 -11.20 11.95
CA THR A 47 -1.99 -10.90 13.19
C THR A 47 -1.15 -10.84 14.46
N LYS A 48 0.16 -10.55 14.34
CA LYS A 48 1.08 -10.31 15.46
C LYS A 48 1.38 -8.83 15.69
N ASP A 49 0.80 -7.93 14.90
CA ASP A 49 0.96 -6.50 15.10
C ASP A 49 0.24 -6.04 16.38
N LYS A 50 0.95 -5.29 17.23
CA LYS A 50 0.35 -4.59 18.37
C LYS A 50 -0.54 -3.49 17.77
N ASN A 51 -1.80 -3.80 17.54
CA ASN A 51 -2.82 -2.81 17.14
C ASN A 51 -3.08 -1.86 18.32
N ILE A 52 -2.21 -0.86 18.48
CA ILE A 52 -2.39 0.21 19.44
C ILE A 52 -3.32 1.23 18.76
N THR A 53 -4.60 1.23 19.14
CA THR A 53 -5.47 2.36 18.82
C THR A 53 -4.99 3.58 19.60
N ILE A 54 -4.18 4.41 18.96
CA ILE A 54 -3.68 5.67 19.54
C ILE A 54 -4.79 6.73 19.48
N SER A 55 -4.81 7.63 20.47
CA SER A 55 -5.79 8.69 20.72
C SER A 55 -6.48 9.24 19.47
N SER A 56 -7.80 9.44 19.58
CA SER A 56 -8.66 10.07 18.57
C SER A 56 -8.20 11.44 18.10
N ASP A 57 -7.31 12.10 18.83
CA ASP A 57 -6.90 13.48 18.55
C ASP A 57 -5.80 13.57 17.50
N ILE A 58 -5.01 12.49 17.30
CA ILE A 58 -3.91 12.47 16.33
C ILE A 58 -4.37 11.91 14.99
N ALA A 59 -5.07 10.77 15.01
CA ALA A 59 -5.61 10.12 13.83
C ALA A 59 -6.86 9.33 14.20
N LYS A 60 -7.63 8.85 13.21
CA LYS A 60 -8.73 7.93 13.49
C LYS A 60 -8.22 6.53 13.82
N PHE A 61 -7.17 6.09 13.13
CA PHE A 61 -6.58 4.78 13.35
C PHE A 61 -5.08 4.84 13.09
N ILE A 62 -4.32 4.19 13.98
CA ILE A 62 -2.91 3.92 13.80
C ILE A 62 -2.69 2.44 14.09
N SER A 63 -1.94 1.75 13.24
CA SER A 63 -1.37 0.44 13.55
C SER A 63 0.13 0.54 13.52
N TYR A 64 0.81 -0.19 14.41
CA TYR A 64 2.25 -0.15 14.55
C TYR A 64 2.84 -1.55 14.63
N ASN A 65 3.94 -1.75 13.92
CA ASN A 65 4.87 -2.86 14.10
C ASN A 65 6.28 -2.30 14.33
N ASP A 66 7.24 -3.15 14.68
CA ASP A 66 8.60 -2.77 15.14
C ASP A 66 9.39 -1.75 14.29
N LYS A 67 8.90 -1.38 13.10
CA LYS A 67 9.58 -0.48 12.15
C LYS A 67 8.67 0.53 11.46
N SER A 68 7.35 0.43 11.57
CA SER A 68 6.44 1.27 10.80
C SER A 68 5.11 1.51 11.49
N ILE A 69 4.60 2.73 11.35
CA ILE A 69 3.20 3.07 11.62
C ILE A 69 2.44 3.16 10.31
N TYR A 70 1.26 2.57 10.28
CA TYR A 70 0.22 2.82 9.29
C TYR A 70 -0.82 3.76 9.90
N ILE A 71 -1.28 4.75 9.14
CA ILE A 71 -2.10 5.86 9.62
C ILE A 71 -3.33 6.01 8.71
N VAL A 72 -4.50 6.18 9.33
CA VAL A 72 -5.75 6.54 8.64
C VAL A 72 -6.36 7.78 9.30
N ASP A 73 -6.76 8.73 8.47
CA ASP A 73 -7.34 10.04 8.83
C ASP A 73 -6.48 10.78 9.86
N LEU A 74 -5.22 11.08 9.50
CA LEU A 74 -4.33 11.96 10.26
C LEU A 74 -4.95 13.36 10.40
N LYS A 75 -4.97 13.90 11.62
CA LYS A 75 -5.72 15.13 11.95
C LYS A 75 -4.85 16.35 12.25
N ILE A 76 -3.58 16.13 12.55
CA ILE A 76 -2.67 17.17 13.07
C ILE A 76 -2.05 18.06 11.98
N PHE A 77 -2.21 17.67 10.71
CA PHE A 77 -1.60 18.33 9.56
C PHE A 77 -2.69 18.62 8.51
N ASP A 78 -3.14 19.87 8.48
CA ASP A 78 -4.29 20.33 7.69
C ASP A 78 -4.12 20.11 6.18
N GLU A 79 -2.88 20.11 5.67
CA GLU A 79 -2.58 19.87 4.26
C GLU A 79 -3.11 18.52 3.73
N PHE A 80 -3.30 17.53 4.61
CA PHE A 80 -3.79 16.20 4.25
C PHE A 80 -5.30 16.04 4.40
N SER A 81 -6.03 17.11 4.80
CA SER A 81 -7.48 17.07 5.03
C SER A 81 -7.91 15.99 6.06
N THR A 82 -9.21 15.76 6.21
CA THR A 82 -9.76 14.80 7.18
C THR A 82 -9.83 13.36 6.66
N SER A 83 -9.54 13.14 5.37
CA SER A 83 -9.49 11.81 4.76
C SER A 83 -8.16 11.61 4.06
N ASN A 84 -7.30 10.83 4.70
CA ASN A 84 -5.96 10.53 4.22
C ASN A 84 -5.50 9.18 4.77
N GLU A 85 -4.52 8.61 4.11
CA GLU A 85 -3.96 7.32 4.48
C GLU A 85 -2.47 7.30 4.17
N GLY A 86 -1.68 6.69 5.04
CA GLY A 86 -0.25 6.75 4.89
C GLY A 86 0.53 5.83 5.81
N ARG A 87 1.84 5.97 5.71
CA ARG A 87 2.80 5.21 6.50
C ARG A 87 3.98 6.10 6.88
N VAL A 88 4.51 5.86 8.07
CA VAL A 88 5.81 6.36 8.47
C VAL A 88 6.67 5.21 8.95
N ARG A 89 7.94 5.17 8.54
CA ARG A 89 8.89 4.15 8.99
C ARG A 89 10.25 4.76 9.29
N ILE A 90 10.96 4.17 10.24
CA ILE A 90 12.37 4.49 10.49
C ILE A 90 13.21 3.38 9.88
N ASP A 91 14.10 3.77 8.96
CA ASP A 91 15.17 2.92 8.46
C ASP A 91 16.40 3.06 9.37
N LYS A 92 16.65 2.05 10.19
CA LYS A 92 17.75 2.06 11.17
C LYS A 92 19.12 1.93 10.52
N ALA A 93 19.22 1.39 9.30
CA ALA A 93 20.50 1.23 8.63
C ALA A 93 21.05 2.58 8.16
N ASP A 94 20.16 3.41 7.61
CA ASP A 94 20.49 4.74 7.08
C ASP A 94 20.20 5.88 8.08
N ASN A 95 19.65 5.55 9.25
CA ASN A 95 19.10 6.49 10.23
C ASN A 95 18.18 7.54 9.61
N THR A 96 17.24 7.08 8.79
CA THR A 96 16.30 7.96 8.08
C THR A 96 14.86 7.65 8.40
N LEU A 97 14.03 8.68 8.47
CA LEU A 97 12.59 8.55 8.48
C LEU A 97 12.04 8.67 7.07
N ILE A 98 11.13 7.76 6.73
CA ILE A 98 10.44 7.74 5.45
C ILE A 98 8.96 7.92 5.71
N PHE A 99 8.40 8.93 5.07
CA PHE A 99 7.01 9.34 5.18
C PHE A 99 6.33 9.19 3.83
N ASP A 100 5.12 8.62 3.84
CA ASP A 100 4.25 8.50 2.68
C ASP A 100 2.81 8.81 3.12
N MET A 101 2.13 9.71 2.43
CA MET A 101 0.73 10.05 2.71
C MET A 101 -0.02 10.38 1.43
N ILE A 102 -1.21 9.80 1.27
CA ILE A 102 -2.16 10.17 0.22
C ILE A 102 -3.36 10.87 0.83
N LYS A 103 -3.76 12.02 0.26
CA LYS A 103 -5.03 12.68 0.56
C LYS A 103 -6.10 12.11 -0.34
N SER A 104 -7.26 11.79 0.23
CA SER A 104 -8.40 11.33 -0.55
C SER A 104 -9.09 12.49 -1.25
N THR A 105 -9.16 12.42 -2.58
CA THR A 105 -9.98 13.31 -3.42
C THR A 105 -10.97 12.53 -4.29
N GLY A 106 -10.99 11.20 -4.17
CA GLY A 106 -11.89 10.31 -4.87
C GLY A 106 -11.40 8.86 -4.85
N THR A 107 -12.05 8.01 -5.65
CA THR A 107 -11.70 6.58 -5.73
C THR A 107 -11.67 6.14 -7.19
N VAL A 108 -10.52 5.71 -7.70
CA VAL A 108 -10.40 5.19 -9.08
C VAL A 108 -10.66 3.68 -9.12
N THR A 109 -10.04 2.91 -8.24
CA THR A 109 -10.04 1.42 -8.25
C THR A 109 -10.63 0.78 -7.00
N GLY A 110 -11.44 1.51 -6.24
CA GLY A 110 -11.86 1.09 -4.88
C GLY A 110 -10.87 1.48 -3.78
N ALA A 111 -9.66 1.94 -4.13
CA ALA A 111 -8.67 2.50 -3.21
C ALA A 111 -8.68 4.03 -3.21
N ILE A 112 -8.28 4.63 -2.08
CA ILE A 112 -8.10 6.08 -1.95
C ILE A 112 -7.21 6.58 -3.09
N SER A 113 -7.66 7.62 -3.78
CA SER A 113 -6.96 8.24 -4.89
C SER A 113 -6.91 9.75 -4.66
N GLY A 114 -5.77 10.37 -4.96
CA GLY A 114 -5.57 11.81 -4.83
C GLY A 114 -4.08 12.17 -4.79
N PRO A 115 -3.73 13.38 -4.36
CA PRO A 115 -2.34 13.80 -4.31
C PRO A 115 -1.58 13.01 -3.23
N LYS A 116 -0.33 12.69 -3.54
CA LYS A 116 0.55 11.93 -2.66
C LYS A 116 1.80 12.74 -2.32
N VAL A 117 2.16 12.75 -1.04
CA VAL A 117 3.42 13.28 -0.54
C VAL A 117 4.28 12.12 -0.07
N SER A 118 5.54 12.11 -0.48
CA SER A 118 6.55 11.16 -0.03
C SER A 118 7.86 11.88 0.27
N PHE A 119 8.53 11.57 1.37
CA PHE A 119 9.88 12.08 1.62
C PHE A 119 10.72 11.14 2.49
N LYS A 120 12.05 11.30 2.39
CA LYS A 120 13.07 10.67 3.21
C LYS A 120 13.88 11.76 3.93
N LEU A 121 13.89 11.73 5.25
CA LEU A 121 14.59 12.68 6.11
C LEU A 121 15.71 11.97 6.88
N ASN A 122 16.93 12.50 6.85
CA ASN A 122 18.00 12.06 7.74
C ASN A 122 17.74 12.58 9.16
N LEU A 123 17.69 11.69 10.15
CA LEU A 123 17.30 12.03 11.52
C LEU A 123 18.42 12.72 12.32
N ASP A 124 19.69 12.52 11.96
CA ASP A 124 20.82 13.19 12.63
C ASP A 124 20.97 14.65 12.17
N THR A 125 20.74 14.90 10.89
CA THR A 125 21.06 16.19 10.24
C THR A 125 19.85 17.01 9.87
N ASN A 126 18.64 16.43 9.89
CA ASN A 126 17.42 17.00 9.28
C ASN A 126 17.57 17.31 7.79
N GLU A 127 18.52 16.66 7.11
CA GLU A 127 18.66 16.78 5.67
C GLU A 127 17.56 15.99 4.96
N ILE A 128 16.86 16.66 4.05
CA ILE A 128 15.90 16.01 3.16
C ILE A 128 16.69 15.27 2.09
N VAL A 129 16.71 13.95 2.19
CA VAL A 129 17.44 13.07 1.27
C VAL A 129 16.68 12.96 -0.05
N GLU A 130 15.36 12.79 0.03
CA GLU A 130 14.45 12.67 -1.11
C GLU A 130 13.09 13.29 -0.76
N SER A 131 12.42 13.87 -1.75
CA SER A 131 11.04 14.34 -1.64
C SER A 131 10.35 14.23 -2.99
N ASP A 132 9.10 13.77 -2.99
CA ASP A 132 8.26 13.66 -4.18
C ASP A 132 6.82 14.07 -3.85
N PHE A 133 6.22 14.83 -4.77
CA PHE A 133 4.88 15.39 -4.65
C PHE A 133 4.08 15.01 -5.90
N LEU A 134 3.39 13.88 -5.82
CA LEU A 134 2.64 13.36 -6.94
C LEU A 134 1.26 14.01 -7.00
N PRO A 135 0.85 14.51 -8.18
CA PRO A 135 -0.48 15.07 -8.35
C PRO A 135 -1.56 13.99 -8.20
N ALA A 136 -2.77 14.44 -7.87
CA ALA A 136 -3.97 13.64 -8.02
C ALA A 136 -4.15 13.15 -9.47
N PRO A 137 -4.86 12.03 -9.67
CA PRO A 137 -5.19 11.58 -11.01
C PRO A 137 -5.91 12.66 -11.83
N ASP A 138 -5.76 12.59 -13.14
CA ASP A 138 -6.58 13.35 -14.08
C ASP A 138 -7.98 12.69 -14.14
N TYR A 139 -8.87 13.10 -13.23
CA TYR A 139 -10.20 12.51 -13.10
C TYR A 139 -11.08 12.77 -14.33
N GLU A 140 -10.85 13.87 -15.05
CA GLU A 140 -11.52 14.15 -16.33
C GLU A 140 -11.17 13.08 -17.37
N LYS A 141 -9.88 12.79 -17.57
CA LYS A 141 -9.44 11.71 -18.48
C LYS A 141 -9.93 10.32 -18.05
N LEU A 142 -10.14 10.12 -16.75
CA LEU A 142 -10.67 8.87 -16.20
C LEU A 142 -12.21 8.79 -16.22
N GLY A 143 -12.90 9.83 -16.70
CA GLY A 143 -14.37 9.88 -16.75
C GLY A 143 -15.02 9.93 -15.36
N LYS A 144 -14.30 10.38 -14.34
CA LYS A 144 -14.74 10.52 -12.95
C LYS A 144 -15.21 11.94 -12.68
N ILE A 145 -16.37 12.28 -13.25
CA ILE A 145 -16.91 13.64 -13.28
C ILE A 145 -17.09 14.23 -11.88
N GLU A 146 -17.46 13.38 -10.92
CA GLU A 146 -17.67 13.73 -9.52
C GLU A 146 -16.41 14.25 -8.80
N PHE A 147 -15.21 14.02 -9.35
CA PHE A 147 -13.93 14.43 -8.74
C PHE A 147 -13.12 15.38 -9.63
N ILE A 148 -13.70 15.89 -10.73
CA ILE A 148 -12.95 16.69 -11.72
C ILE A 148 -12.26 17.91 -11.10
N GLU A 149 -12.88 18.56 -10.10
CA GLU A 149 -12.31 19.75 -9.44
C GLU A 149 -10.98 19.49 -8.73
N HIS A 150 -10.70 18.23 -8.40
CA HIS A 150 -9.46 17.79 -7.77
C HIS A 150 -8.43 17.24 -8.77
N SER A 151 -8.71 17.32 -10.08
CA SER A 151 -7.81 16.76 -11.10
C SER A 151 -6.46 17.45 -11.07
N ASN A 152 -5.38 16.67 -10.99
CA ASN A 152 -4.01 17.15 -10.92
C ASN A 152 -3.71 18.08 -9.72
N GLU A 153 -4.56 18.07 -8.68
CA GLU A 153 -4.25 18.73 -7.41
C GLU A 153 -2.90 18.23 -6.88
N VAL A 154 -2.06 19.12 -6.32
CA VAL A 154 -0.78 18.76 -5.70
C VAL A 154 -0.75 19.29 -4.27
N ILE A 155 -0.22 18.50 -3.35
CA ILE A 155 0.17 18.98 -2.02
C ILE A 155 1.67 19.25 -2.05
N GLU A 156 2.05 20.51 -2.06
CA GLU A 156 3.45 20.92 -1.94
C GLU A 156 3.78 21.22 -0.47
N LEU A 157 4.94 20.78 0.00
CA LEU A 157 5.45 21.11 1.33
C LEU A 157 6.75 21.89 1.21
N SER A 158 6.92 22.88 2.07
CA SER A 158 8.22 23.53 2.24
C SER A 158 9.19 22.59 2.97
N ASN A 159 10.48 22.88 2.86
CA ASN A 159 11.50 22.11 3.56
C ASN A 159 11.30 22.16 5.09
N GLU A 160 10.94 23.32 5.63
CA GLU A 160 10.66 23.49 7.06
C GLU A 160 9.51 22.59 7.50
N ARG A 161 8.46 22.48 6.67
CA ARG A 161 7.30 21.65 6.97
C ARG A 161 7.63 20.17 6.89
N ILE A 162 8.43 19.74 5.91
CA ILE A 162 8.93 18.35 5.85
C ILE A 162 9.70 17.99 7.12
N ILE A 163 10.61 18.87 7.55
CA ILE A 163 11.41 18.65 8.76
C ILE A 163 10.51 18.59 10.01
N GLU A 164 9.52 19.48 10.11
CA GLU A 164 8.55 19.48 11.22
C GLU A 164 7.78 18.15 11.31
N ILE A 165 7.24 17.68 10.19
CA ILE A 165 6.51 16.40 10.12
C ILE A 165 7.43 15.24 10.49
N GLY A 166 8.66 15.23 9.94
CA GLY A 166 9.64 14.19 10.22
C GLY A 166 9.99 14.12 11.71
N ASN A 167 10.32 15.25 12.31
CA ASN A 167 10.66 15.34 13.74
C ASN A 167 9.49 14.94 14.65
N TYR A 168 8.26 15.31 14.27
CA TYR A 168 7.06 14.88 14.98
C TYR A 168 6.97 13.35 15.02
N PHE A 169 7.12 12.69 13.87
CA PHE A 169 6.97 11.24 13.81
C PHE A 169 8.17 10.48 14.36
N GLU A 170 9.39 11.01 14.28
CA GLU A 170 10.54 10.47 14.99
C GLU A 170 10.25 10.39 16.49
N LYS A 171 9.83 11.51 17.08
CA LYS A 171 9.49 11.57 18.51
C LYS A 171 8.35 10.61 18.84
N PHE A 172 7.28 10.63 18.05
CA PHE A 172 6.12 9.77 18.25
C PHE A 172 6.49 8.27 18.23
N LEU A 173 7.31 7.84 17.28
CA LEU A 173 7.77 6.46 17.18
C LEU A 173 8.68 6.08 18.37
N ASN A 174 9.58 6.97 18.77
CA ASN A 174 10.44 6.75 19.93
C ASN A 174 9.63 6.66 21.24
N ASP A 175 8.57 7.45 21.40
CA ASP A 175 7.67 7.40 22.55
C ASP A 175 6.89 6.08 22.59
N ILE A 176 6.41 5.58 21.45
CA ILE A 176 5.75 4.26 21.37
C ILE A 176 6.72 3.14 21.73
N ILE A 177 7.96 3.19 21.25
CA ILE A 177 8.99 2.16 21.50
C ILE A 177 9.43 2.18 22.96
N SER A 178 9.63 3.36 23.56
CA SER A 178 10.17 3.50 24.92
C SER A 178 9.16 3.16 26.02
N ASN A 179 7.86 3.17 25.71
CA ASN A 179 6.79 2.82 26.64
C ASN A 179 6.36 1.33 26.57
N GLN A 180 7.20 0.47 25.97
CA GLN A 180 7.02 -1.00 25.93
C GLN A 180 8.03 -1.72 26.81
#